data_AF-A0A6B2K3G6-F1
#
_entry.id   AF-A0A6B2K3G6-F1
#
_cell.length_a   1.000
_cell.length_b   1.000
_cell.length_c   1.000
_cell.angle_alpha   90.00
_cell.angle_beta   90.00
_cell.angle_gamma   90.00
#
_symmetry.space_group_name_H-M   'P 1'
#
loop_
_entity.id
_entity.type
_entity.pdbx_description
1 polymer ?
#
loop_
_entity_poly.entity_id
_entity_poly.type
_entity_poly.pdbx_seq_one_letter_code
_entity_poly.pdbx_strand_id
1 'polypeptide(L)'
;MPDPLFIIAPGRSYTSLVGGMIGQHPDIYGLPEVNLSAIDTMGQLLQRLQGPFDFGLAGLLRLLAELHEGEQSEEAVVRARQWLSERRHWTTREMWDHLQEEVGDKIMLEKSPLNNFRIEHLRRLLDIFPNASFLHLTRHPGTAGKSSMALREQLREGRGAGGEGQKTRSMDPEQGWLRAQKNIMEFWHDLSVGQYMRVKAEMLLREPEFYLGQICEWLGIRTDAEAIEAMLHPEASPYACMGPPSAKFGNDPNFLKNPVIDFDRLKKIKEPPLEAGAEWRGGEAFYKDTLKLARQFGYA
;
A
#
# COMPACT_ATOMS: atom_id res chain seq x y z
N MET A 1 16.72 -11.63 11.10
CA MET A 1 15.28 -11.47 10.82
C MET A 1 15.09 -11.53 9.32
N PRO A 2 13.96 -12.04 8.80
CA PRO A 2 13.72 -12.13 7.36
C PRO A 2 13.72 -10.75 6.69
N ASP A 3 14.24 -10.65 5.48
CA ASP A 3 14.14 -9.43 4.68
C ASP A 3 12.67 -9.13 4.32
N PRO A 4 12.26 -7.85 4.31
CA PRO A 4 10.87 -7.49 4.08
C PRO A 4 10.43 -7.63 2.61
N LEU A 5 9.12 -7.71 2.45
CA LEU A 5 8.42 -7.58 1.17
C LEU A 5 7.77 -6.19 1.08
N PHE A 6 8.03 -5.47 -0.01
CA PHE A 6 7.39 -4.20 -0.31
C PHE A 6 6.47 -4.33 -1.54
N ILE A 7 5.20 -3.93 -1.40
CA ILE A 7 4.33 -3.74 -2.57
C ILE A 7 4.53 -2.32 -3.10
N ILE A 8 5.07 -2.23 -4.32
CA ILE A 8 5.33 -0.97 -5.00
C ILE A 8 4.32 -0.75 -6.14
N ALA A 9 3.46 0.25 -6.01
CA ALA A 9 2.47 0.56 -7.03
C ALA A 9 1.85 1.95 -6.79
N PRO A 10 1.28 2.60 -7.83
CA PRO A 10 0.50 3.81 -7.64
C PRO A 10 -0.67 3.58 -6.68
N GLY A 11 -1.07 4.64 -5.98
CA GLY A 11 -2.32 4.64 -5.22
C GLY A 11 -3.49 4.20 -6.08
N ARG A 12 -4.48 3.55 -5.45
CA ARG A 12 -5.62 2.93 -6.13
C ARG A 12 -5.27 1.75 -7.04
N SER A 13 -4.15 1.07 -6.86
CA SER A 13 -3.79 -0.14 -7.64
C SER A 13 -4.06 -1.46 -6.90
N TYR A 14 -5.17 -1.54 -6.15
CA TYR A 14 -5.57 -2.71 -5.34
C TYR A 14 -4.61 -3.11 -4.21
N THR A 15 -3.65 -2.27 -3.90
CA THR A 15 -2.55 -2.56 -3.00
C THR A 15 -2.98 -2.86 -1.56
N SER A 16 -4.03 -2.23 -1.02
CA SER A 16 -4.59 -2.62 0.29
C SER A 16 -5.22 -4.01 0.28
N LEU A 17 -5.90 -4.39 -0.80
CA LEU A 17 -6.55 -5.70 -0.89
C LEU A 17 -5.51 -6.80 -1.04
N VAL A 18 -4.61 -6.66 -2.03
CA VAL A 18 -3.54 -7.64 -2.27
C VAL A 18 -2.56 -7.69 -1.10
N GLY A 19 -2.23 -6.54 -0.50
CA GLY A 19 -1.42 -6.49 0.72
C GLY A 19 -2.10 -7.16 1.91
N GLY A 20 -3.41 -6.96 2.07
CA GLY A 20 -4.20 -7.67 3.08
C GLY A 20 -4.18 -9.18 2.87
N MET A 21 -4.32 -9.64 1.62
CA MET A 21 -4.27 -11.06 1.27
C MET A 21 -2.91 -11.68 1.59
N ILE A 22 -1.83 -11.11 1.03
CA ILE A 22 -0.47 -11.64 1.27
C ILE A 22 -0.10 -11.57 2.76
N GLY A 23 -0.55 -10.52 3.45
CA GLY A 23 -0.29 -10.32 4.88
C GLY A 23 -0.97 -11.33 5.81
N GLN A 24 -1.89 -12.18 5.32
CA GLN A 24 -2.46 -13.28 6.10
C GLN A 24 -1.69 -14.60 5.97
N HIS A 25 -0.67 -14.66 5.11
CA HIS A 25 0.16 -15.84 5.04
C HIS A 25 0.83 -16.12 6.41
N PRO A 26 0.90 -17.38 6.89
CA PRO A 26 1.45 -17.69 8.22
C PRO A 26 2.84 -17.13 8.51
N ASP A 27 3.72 -17.12 7.49
CA ASP A 27 5.10 -16.64 7.57
C ASP A 27 5.26 -15.12 7.30
N ILE A 28 4.16 -14.38 7.09
CA ILE A 28 4.15 -12.95 6.78
C ILE A 28 3.40 -12.19 7.87
N TYR A 29 3.90 -11.01 8.20
CA TYR A 29 3.19 -10.03 9.00
C TYR A 29 2.83 -8.84 8.10
N GLY A 30 1.55 -8.67 7.77
CA GLY A 30 1.06 -7.55 6.96
C GLY A 30 0.92 -6.26 7.77
N LEU A 31 1.75 -5.25 7.47
CA LEU A 31 1.67 -3.94 8.11
C LEU A 31 0.52 -3.09 7.53
N PRO A 32 -0.03 -2.14 8.30
CA PRO A 32 -0.77 -1.01 7.72
C PRO A 32 0.18 -0.09 6.93
N GLU A 33 -0.37 0.93 6.26
CA GLU A 33 0.42 2.00 5.65
C GLU A 33 1.18 2.78 6.75
N VAL A 34 2.51 2.80 6.71
CA VAL A 34 3.32 3.50 7.71
C VAL A 34 4.06 4.71 7.13
N ASN A 35 4.22 4.79 5.81
CA ASN A 35 4.85 5.92 5.09
C ASN A 35 6.28 6.29 5.55
N LEU A 36 6.99 5.36 6.21
CA LEU A 36 8.29 5.59 6.83
C LEU A 36 9.37 5.98 5.80
N SER A 37 9.29 5.46 4.56
CA SER A 37 10.25 5.79 3.50
C SER A 37 10.25 7.28 3.11
N ALA A 38 9.16 8.01 3.38
CA ALA A 38 8.99 9.40 2.97
C ALA A 38 9.55 10.43 3.97
N ILE A 39 10.07 9.98 5.11
CA ILE A 39 10.59 10.79 6.20
C ILE A 39 11.97 10.30 6.63
N ASP A 40 12.76 11.18 7.25
CA ASP A 40 14.09 10.81 7.76
C ASP A 40 14.03 10.39 9.22
N THR A 41 13.11 10.97 10.00
CA THR A 41 12.98 10.76 11.45
C THR A 41 11.52 10.77 11.90
N MET A 42 11.25 10.15 13.05
CA MET A 42 9.89 10.10 13.62
C MET A 42 9.36 11.49 14.01
N GLY A 43 10.26 12.41 14.35
CA GLY A 43 9.93 13.82 14.56
C GLY A 43 9.35 14.47 13.31
N GLN A 44 9.91 14.18 12.13
CA GLN A 44 9.35 14.65 10.86
C GLN A 44 8.01 13.98 10.56
N LEU A 45 7.85 12.68 10.80
CA LEU A 45 6.58 11.96 10.63
C LEU A 45 5.48 12.64 11.45
N LEU A 46 5.73 12.85 12.74
CA LEU A 46 4.80 13.48 13.69
C LEU A 46 4.44 14.93 13.33
N GLN A 47 5.24 15.62 12.50
CA GLN A 47 4.99 17.01 12.06
C GLN A 47 4.35 17.10 10.67
N ARG A 48 4.87 16.33 9.70
CA ARG A 48 4.52 16.45 8.27
C ARG A 48 3.24 15.72 7.92
N LEU A 49 2.98 14.60 8.57
CA LEU A 49 1.80 13.80 8.35
C LEU A 49 0.78 14.16 9.43
N GLN A 50 0.22 15.37 9.31
CA GLN A 50 -0.88 15.83 10.15
C GLN A 50 -2.01 16.28 9.23
N GLY A 51 -3.16 15.63 9.36
CA GLY A 51 -4.33 15.95 8.55
C GLY A 51 -5.41 14.88 8.64
N PRO A 52 -6.61 15.19 8.11
CA PRO A 52 -7.80 14.35 8.27
C PRO A 52 -7.74 13.00 7.53
N PHE A 53 -6.71 12.80 6.68
CA PHE A 53 -6.51 11.59 5.88
C PHE A 53 -5.07 11.09 5.95
N ASP A 54 -4.41 11.32 7.08
CA ASP A 54 -3.08 10.76 7.25
C ASP A 54 -3.13 9.27 7.55
N PHE A 55 -3.00 8.47 6.49
CA PHE A 55 -2.91 7.03 6.57
C PHE A 55 -1.63 6.57 7.28
N GLY A 56 -0.52 7.32 7.16
CA GLY A 56 0.80 6.90 7.62
C GLY A 56 0.95 6.94 9.14
N LEU A 57 0.69 8.09 9.76
CA LEU A 57 0.77 8.18 11.23
C LEU A 57 -0.29 7.30 11.88
N ALA A 58 -1.53 7.31 11.36
CA ALA A 58 -2.58 6.45 11.90
C ALA A 58 -2.19 4.96 11.81
N GLY A 59 -1.66 4.52 10.66
CA GLY A 59 -1.19 3.14 10.50
C GLY A 59 -0.05 2.79 11.44
N LEU A 60 0.98 3.65 11.55
CA LEU A 60 2.09 3.39 12.47
C LEU A 60 1.64 3.34 13.93
N LEU A 61 0.75 4.24 14.37
CA LEU A 61 0.26 4.23 15.75
C LEU A 61 -0.55 2.97 16.06
N ARG A 62 -1.38 2.50 15.11
CA ARG A 62 -2.11 1.23 15.24
C ARG A 62 -1.17 0.03 15.25
N LEU A 63 -0.13 0.05 14.41
CA LEU A 63 0.89 -0.99 14.35
C LEU A 63 1.62 -1.11 15.69
N LEU A 64 2.08 0.02 16.24
CA LEU A 64 2.76 0.06 17.53
C LEU A 64 1.85 -0.40 18.68
N ALA A 65 0.58 0.04 18.71
CA ALA A 65 -0.38 -0.41 19.72
C ALA A 65 -0.59 -1.93 19.66
N GLU A 66 -0.79 -2.48 18.45
CA GLU A 66 -0.97 -3.92 18.24
C GLU A 66 0.28 -4.73 18.63
N LEU A 67 1.47 -4.29 18.22
CA LEU A 67 2.72 -5.00 18.52
C LEU A 67 3.09 -4.93 20.00
N HIS A 68 2.95 -3.75 20.62
CA HIS A 68 3.35 -3.55 22.02
C HIS A 68 2.35 -4.11 23.03
N GLU A 69 1.06 -4.10 22.69
CA GLU A 69 -0.01 -4.37 23.66
C GLU A 69 -1.04 -5.41 23.19
N GLY A 70 -1.00 -5.86 21.93
CA GLY A 70 -1.95 -6.82 21.38
C GLY A 70 -3.35 -6.27 21.14
N GLU A 71 -3.52 -4.93 21.14
CA GLU A 71 -4.80 -4.26 20.87
C GLU A 71 -4.64 -2.86 20.26
N GLN A 72 -5.74 -2.30 19.77
CA GLN A 72 -5.80 -0.98 19.14
C GLN A 72 -6.89 -0.08 19.76
N SER A 73 -7.06 -0.15 21.09
CA SER A 73 -7.93 0.77 21.84
C SER A 73 -7.46 2.23 21.70
N GLU A 74 -8.34 3.20 21.96
CA GLU A 74 -7.95 4.62 21.95
C GLU A 74 -6.81 4.87 22.95
N GLU A 75 -6.86 4.22 24.11
CA GLU A 75 -5.85 4.31 25.15
C GLU A 75 -4.50 3.71 24.71
N ALA A 76 -4.51 2.54 24.05
CA ALA A 76 -3.29 1.93 23.51
C ALA A 76 -2.67 2.80 22.42
N VAL A 77 -3.48 3.37 21.52
CA VAL A 77 -3.00 4.29 20.47
C VAL A 77 -2.42 5.59 21.07
N VAL A 78 -3.01 6.13 22.14
CA VAL A 78 -2.46 7.29 22.85
C VAL A 78 -1.10 6.97 23.47
N ARG A 79 -0.94 5.78 24.08
CA ARG A 79 0.36 5.32 24.62
C ARG A 79 1.40 5.11 23.51
N ALA A 80 1.02 4.48 22.41
CA ALA A 80 1.87 4.33 21.24
C ALA A 80 2.35 5.71 20.71
N ARG A 81 1.46 6.71 20.70
CA ARG A 81 1.81 8.08 20.29
C ARG A 81 2.76 8.77 21.25
N GLN A 82 2.61 8.53 22.56
CA GLN A 82 3.55 9.03 23.56
C GLN A 82 4.92 8.37 23.38
N TRP A 83 4.96 7.04 23.26
CA TRP A 83 6.18 6.26 23.02
C TRP A 83 6.93 6.73 21.77
N LEU A 84 6.20 6.98 20.68
CA LEU A 84 6.74 7.52 19.42
C LEU A 84 7.25 8.96 19.59
N SER A 85 6.57 9.77 20.42
CA SER A 85 6.96 11.15 20.71
C SER A 85 8.25 11.25 21.52
N GLU A 86 8.52 10.30 22.41
CA GLU A 86 9.79 10.20 23.14
C GLU A 86 10.96 9.82 22.20
N ARG A 87 10.64 9.19 21.06
CA ARG A 87 11.56 8.73 20.02
C ARG A 87 11.58 9.60 18.78
N ARG A 88 11.21 10.88 18.89
CA ARG A 88 11.25 11.84 17.76
C ARG A 88 12.59 11.91 17.03
N HIS A 89 13.69 11.62 17.74
CA HIS A 89 15.04 11.64 17.21
C HIS A 89 15.40 10.39 16.41
N TRP A 90 14.65 9.28 16.57
CA TRP A 90 14.90 8.05 15.83
C TRP A 90 14.76 8.31 14.33
N THR A 91 15.73 7.78 13.61
CA THR A 91 15.75 7.69 12.16
C THR A 91 14.72 6.68 11.66
N THR A 92 14.41 6.76 10.37
CA THR A 92 13.59 5.76 9.70
C THR A 92 14.16 4.35 9.80
N ARG A 93 15.50 4.21 9.79
CA ARG A 93 16.15 2.91 9.98
C ARG A 93 15.90 2.35 11.38
N GLU A 94 16.13 3.13 12.43
CA GLU A 94 15.90 2.68 13.81
C GLU A 94 14.44 2.28 14.07
N MET A 95 13.48 2.99 13.46
CA MET A 95 12.08 2.58 13.53
C MET A 95 11.83 1.26 12.81
N TRP A 96 12.41 1.05 11.63
CA TRP A 96 12.31 -0.21 10.90
C TRP A 96 12.93 -1.38 11.66
N ASP A 97 14.10 -1.17 12.27
CA ASP A 97 14.79 -2.17 13.08
C ASP A 97 13.91 -2.57 14.27
N HIS A 98 13.34 -1.59 14.99
CA HIS A 98 12.37 -1.83 16.08
C HIS A 98 11.15 -2.63 15.61
N LEU A 99 10.54 -2.26 14.47
CA LEU A 99 9.38 -2.98 13.95
C LEU A 99 9.73 -4.43 13.55
N GLN A 100 10.92 -4.65 13.00
CA GLN A 100 11.37 -5.99 12.62
C GLN A 100 11.61 -6.87 13.86
N GLU A 101 12.16 -6.29 14.94
CA GLU A 101 12.35 -6.97 16.23
C GLU A 101 11.02 -7.40 16.85
N GLU A 102 10.00 -6.53 16.86
CA GLU A 102 8.66 -6.84 17.38
C GLU A 102 7.92 -7.88 16.52
N VAL A 103 8.10 -7.85 15.20
CA VAL A 103 7.49 -8.83 14.27
C VAL A 103 8.17 -10.20 14.37
N GLY A 104 9.47 -10.24 14.67
CA GLY A 104 10.20 -11.48 14.94
C GLY A 104 10.62 -12.25 13.68
N ASP A 105 10.14 -13.48 13.54
CA ASP A 105 10.57 -14.44 12.52
C ASP A 105 9.74 -14.39 11.23
N LYS A 106 8.75 -13.51 11.15
CA LYS A 106 7.91 -13.30 9.96
C LYS A 106 8.51 -12.27 9.01
N ILE A 107 8.22 -12.44 7.72
CA ILE A 107 8.50 -11.41 6.71
C ILE A 107 7.55 -10.24 6.94
N MET A 108 8.09 -9.05 7.16
CA MET A 108 7.29 -7.82 7.16
C MET A 108 6.83 -7.52 5.74
N LEU A 109 5.52 -7.42 5.53
CA LEU A 109 4.93 -6.92 4.30
C LEU A 109 4.48 -5.48 4.50
N GLU A 110 5.15 -4.54 3.85
CA GLU A 110 4.72 -3.14 3.85
C GLU A 110 4.26 -2.67 2.47
N LYS A 111 3.24 -1.82 2.52
CA LYS A 111 2.72 -1.16 1.36
C LYS A 111 2.30 0.24 1.76
N SER A 112 2.96 1.23 1.19
CA SER A 112 2.52 2.62 1.20
C SER A 112 2.59 3.19 -0.21
N PRO A 113 1.47 3.67 -0.80
CA PRO A 113 1.51 4.29 -2.12
C PRO A 113 2.50 5.47 -2.21
N LEU A 114 2.75 6.16 -1.09
CA LEU A 114 3.69 7.28 -0.98
C LEU A 114 5.15 6.88 -1.24
N ASN A 115 5.50 5.61 -1.01
CA ASN A 115 6.84 5.07 -1.30
C ASN A 115 7.20 5.27 -2.79
N ASN A 116 6.19 5.28 -3.66
CA ASN A 116 6.38 5.25 -5.12
C ASN A 116 6.44 6.66 -5.73
N PHE A 117 6.14 7.71 -4.96
CA PHE A 117 5.95 9.06 -5.51
C PHE A 117 7.25 9.83 -5.78
N ARG A 118 8.34 9.39 -5.14
CA ARG A 118 9.70 9.90 -5.27
C ARG A 118 10.64 8.70 -5.32
N ILE A 119 11.57 8.70 -6.25
CA ILE A 119 12.51 7.57 -6.39
C ILE A 119 13.41 7.42 -5.17
N GLU A 120 13.69 8.52 -4.48
CA GLU A 120 14.50 8.55 -3.26
C GLU A 120 13.85 7.75 -2.12
N HIS A 121 12.52 7.67 -2.08
CA HIS A 121 11.80 6.86 -1.09
C HIS A 121 12.01 5.36 -1.36
N LEU A 122 11.95 4.94 -2.63
CA LEU A 122 12.22 3.54 -3.02
C LEU A 122 13.67 3.16 -2.75
N ARG A 123 14.62 4.02 -3.14
CA ARG A 123 16.05 3.81 -2.88
C ARG A 123 16.35 3.74 -1.39
N ARG A 124 15.68 4.55 -0.56
CA ARG A 124 15.80 4.43 0.91
C ARG A 124 15.37 3.05 1.42
N LEU A 125 14.32 2.45 0.86
CA LEU A 125 13.92 1.10 1.26
C LEU A 125 15.01 0.08 0.91
N LEU A 126 15.61 0.18 -0.28
CA LEU A 126 16.72 -0.67 -0.69
C LEU A 126 18.00 -0.44 0.13
N ASP A 127 18.31 0.82 0.48
CA ASP A 127 19.43 1.16 1.35
C ASP A 127 19.24 0.60 2.77
N ILE A 128 17.99 0.58 3.25
CA ILE A 128 17.65 0.02 4.56
C ILE A 128 17.72 -1.51 4.51
N PHE A 129 17.15 -2.11 3.47
CA PHE A 129 17.01 -3.54 3.26
C PHE A 129 17.55 -3.96 1.87
N PRO A 130 18.87 -4.18 1.75
CA PRO A 130 19.51 -4.46 0.46
C PRO A 130 19.01 -5.73 -0.23
N ASN A 131 18.47 -6.69 0.53
CA ASN A 131 17.97 -7.96 0.02
C ASN A 131 16.43 -8.06 0.04
N ALA A 132 15.72 -6.94 0.26
CA ALA A 132 14.26 -6.93 0.24
C ALA A 132 13.68 -7.38 -1.10
N SER A 133 12.47 -7.92 -1.04
CA SER A 133 11.67 -8.31 -2.20
C SER A 133 10.66 -7.21 -2.54
N PHE A 134 10.50 -6.92 -3.82
CA PHE A 134 9.63 -5.86 -4.33
C PHE A 134 8.58 -6.41 -5.29
N LEU A 135 7.32 -6.45 -4.85
CA LEU A 135 6.18 -6.83 -5.67
C LEU A 135 5.58 -5.60 -6.35
N HIS A 136 5.82 -5.45 -7.65
CA HIS A 136 5.22 -4.40 -8.46
C HIS A 136 3.81 -4.79 -8.92
N LEU A 137 2.80 -4.15 -8.35
CA LEU A 137 1.42 -4.29 -8.82
C LEU A 137 1.10 -3.23 -9.88
N THR A 138 0.62 -3.66 -11.04
CA THR A 138 0.08 -2.74 -12.05
C THR A 138 -1.44 -2.75 -12.04
N ARG A 139 -2.03 -1.59 -12.35
CA ARG A 139 -3.47 -1.42 -12.61
C ARG A 139 -3.67 -0.56 -13.85
N HIS A 140 -4.72 -0.84 -14.61
CA HIS A 140 -5.10 -0.06 -15.79
C HIS A 140 -5.25 1.45 -15.43
N PRO A 141 -4.63 2.38 -16.19
CA PRO A 141 -4.60 3.81 -15.84
C PRO A 141 -6.00 4.42 -15.75
N GLY A 142 -6.92 4.04 -16.65
CA GLY A 142 -8.31 4.49 -16.62
C GLY A 142 -9.08 4.04 -15.37
N THR A 143 -8.93 2.77 -14.94
CA THR A 143 -9.68 2.27 -13.78
C THR A 143 -9.08 2.77 -12.47
N ALA A 144 -7.74 2.93 -12.40
CA ALA A 144 -7.05 3.58 -11.31
C ALA A 144 -7.47 5.06 -11.17
N GLY A 145 -7.56 5.78 -12.29
CA GLY A 145 -7.99 7.17 -12.30
C GLY A 145 -9.46 7.35 -11.92
N LYS A 146 -10.36 6.52 -12.44
CA LYS A 146 -11.77 6.49 -12.01
C LYS A 146 -11.90 6.25 -10.50
N SER A 147 -11.15 5.29 -9.96
CA SER A 147 -11.13 5.03 -8.52
C SER A 147 -10.57 6.22 -7.71
N SER A 148 -9.57 6.93 -8.25
CA SER A 148 -9.01 8.12 -7.61
C SER A 148 -10.03 9.26 -7.55
N MET A 149 -10.79 9.46 -8.62
CA MET A 149 -11.84 10.49 -8.68
C MET A 149 -12.99 10.17 -7.73
N ALA A 150 -13.45 8.91 -7.70
CA ALA A 150 -14.49 8.49 -6.75
C ALA A 150 -14.07 8.69 -5.29
N LEU A 151 -12.81 8.40 -4.94
CA LEU A 151 -12.31 8.70 -3.60
C LEU A 151 -12.34 10.22 -3.34
N ARG A 152 -11.83 11.04 -4.26
CA ARG A 152 -11.83 12.51 -4.09
C ARG A 152 -13.22 13.08 -3.87
N GLU A 153 -14.21 12.58 -4.59
CA GLU A 153 -15.61 12.97 -4.43
C GLU A 153 -16.12 12.61 -3.03
N GLN A 154 -15.90 11.38 -2.56
CA GLN A 154 -16.26 10.95 -1.20
C GLN A 154 -15.59 11.81 -0.12
N LEU A 155 -14.34 12.23 -0.34
CA LEU A 155 -13.61 13.10 0.59
C LEU A 155 -14.20 14.52 0.58
N ARG A 156 -14.58 15.04 -0.59
CA ARG A 156 -15.18 16.38 -0.75
C ARG A 156 -16.58 16.47 -0.12
N GLU A 157 -17.36 15.40 -0.19
CA GLU A 157 -18.74 15.33 0.34
C GLU A 157 -18.83 15.21 1.88
N GLY A 158 -17.74 15.42 2.62
CA GLY A 158 -17.79 15.51 4.09
C GLY A 158 -17.91 14.17 4.81
N ARG A 159 -17.49 13.05 4.20
CA ARG A 159 -17.24 11.79 4.92
C ARG A 159 -15.80 11.64 5.45
N GLY A 160 -15.05 12.74 5.47
CA GLY A 160 -13.79 12.89 6.19
C GLY A 160 -13.85 14.12 7.09
N ALA A 161 -13.64 13.92 8.37
CA ALA A 161 -13.65 15.00 9.34
C ALA A 161 -12.44 15.91 9.11
N GLY A 162 -12.65 17.12 8.60
CA GLY A 162 -11.62 18.17 8.61
C GLY A 162 -11.72 19.21 7.51
N GLY A 163 -12.43 20.31 7.80
CA GLY A 163 -12.14 21.64 7.26
C GLY A 163 -12.57 21.92 5.82
N GLU A 164 -13.67 22.68 5.68
CA GLU A 164 -13.87 23.57 4.55
C GLU A 164 -12.62 24.47 4.39
N GLY A 165 -11.99 24.49 3.20
CA GLY A 165 -11.07 25.58 2.87
C GLY A 165 -9.80 25.26 2.09
N GLN A 166 -9.42 24.00 1.85
CA GLN A 166 -8.31 23.71 0.93
C GLN A 166 -8.83 23.12 -0.38
N LYS A 167 -8.98 23.98 -1.39
CA LYS A 167 -8.81 23.58 -2.80
C LYS A 167 -7.37 23.11 -2.97
N THR A 168 -7.03 21.92 -2.45
CA THR A 168 -5.80 21.24 -2.81
C THR A 168 -5.84 21.11 -4.33
N ARG A 169 -4.82 21.65 -5.02
CA ARG A 169 -4.57 21.32 -6.43
C ARG A 169 -4.26 19.83 -6.47
N SER A 170 -5.31 19.00 -6.52
CA SER A 170 -5.15 17.56 -6.56
C SER A 170 -4.51 17.22 -7.89
N MET A 171 -3.34 16.57 -7.85
CA MET A 171 -2.65 16.10 -9.05
C MET A 171 -3.64 15.33 -9.95
N ASP A 172 -3.58 15.52 -11.26
CA ASP A 172 -4.40 14.73 -12.17
C ASP A 172 -4.13 13.21 -11.93
N PRO A 173 -5.17 12.35 -11.85
CA PRO A 173 -4.98 10.93 -11.56
C PRO A 173 -4.03 10.20 -12.52
N GLU A 174 -4.03 10.55 -13.80
CA GLU A 174 -3.11 9.97 -14.78
C GLU A 174 -1.69 10.45 -14.51
N GLN A 175 -1.48 11.73 -14.19
CA GLN A 175 -0.15 12.23 -13.82
C GLN A 175 0.40 11.53 -12.58
N GLY A 176 -0.46 11.29 -11.57
CA GLY A 176 -0.08 10.55 -10.36
C GLY A 176 0.28 9.09 -10.65
N TRP A 177 -0.52 8.43 -11.49
CA TRP A 177 -0.23 7.07 -11.96
C TRP A 177 1.09 7.03 -12.73
N LEU A 178 1.27 7.91 -13.72
CA LEU A 178 2.43 7.96 -14.59
C LEU A 178 3.70 8.25 -13.81
N ARG A 179 3.66 9.20 -12.86
CA ARG A 179 4.80 9.54 -12.01
C ARG A 179 5.26 8.35 -11.18
N ALA A 180 4.33 7.70 -10.48
CA ALA A 180 4.67 6.54 -9.65
C ALA A 180 5.21 5.38 -10.50
N GLN A 181 4.60 5.11 -11.66
CA GLN A 181 5.06 4.07 -12.57
C GLN A 181 6.45 4.36 -13.14
N LYS A 182 6.74 5.61 -13.53
CA LYS A 182 8.08 6.00 -14.00
C LYS A 182 9.14 5.78 -12.91
N ASN A 183 8.86 6.19 -11.67
CA ASN A 183 9.79 5.98 -10.56
C ASN A 183 10.05 4.50 -10.29
N ILE A 184 9.01 3.65 -10.30
CA ILE A 184 9.15 2.20 -10.11
C ILE A 184 9.97 1.57 -11.23
N MET A 185 9.72 1.98 -12.48
CA MET A 185 10.45 1.44 -13.63
C MET A 185 11.91 1.92 -13.67
N GLU A 186 12.21 3.12 -13.19
CA GLU A 186 13.58 3.58 -13.00
C GLU A 186 14.27 2.82 -11.85
N PHE A 187 13.60 2.70 -10.70
CA PHE A 187 14.09 1.98 -9.53
C PHE A 187 14.35 0.49 -9.81
N TRP A 188 13.56 -0.14 -10.69
CA TRP A 188 13.76 -1.54 -11.05
C TRP A 188 15.18 -1.83 -11.57
N HIS A 189 15.86 -0.85 -12.18
CA HIS A 189 17.25 -1.00 -12.62
C HIS A 189 18.26 -1.07 -11.47
N ASP A 190 17.87 -0.66 -10.26
CA ASP A 190 18.71 -0.71 -9.06
C ASP A 190 18.61 -2.08 -8.35
N LEU A 191 17.69 -2.95 -8.77
CA LEU A 191 17.39 -4.23 -8.10
C LEU A 191 18.18 -5.42 -8.67
N SER A 192 18.63 -6.31 -7.79
CA SER A 192 19.28 -7.56 -8.17
C SER A 192 18.27 -8.58 -8.70
N VAL A 193 18.78 -9.58 -9.44
CA VAL A 193 17.98 -10.72 -9.91
C VAL A 193 17.30 -11.40 -8.72
N GLY A 194 16.00 -11.66 -8.85
CA GLY A 194 15.19 -12.29 -7.80
C GLY A 194 14.51 -11.30 -6.85
N GLN A 195 14.91 -10.02 -6.80
CA GLN A 195 14.28 -9.03 -5.89
C GLN A 195 12.99 -8.41 -6.43
N TYR A 196 12.61 -8.71 -7.67
CA TYR A 196 11.49 -8.04 -8.34
C TYR A 196 10.56 -9.02 -9.03
N MET A 197 9.27 -8.93 -8.70
CA MET A 197 8.18 -9.57 -9.43
C MET A 197 7.16 -8.51 -9.84
N ARG A 198 6.68 -8.55 -11.09
CA ARG A 198 5.59 -7.67 -11.56
C ARG A 198 4.36 -8.48 -11.89
N VAL A 199 3.21 -8.09 -11.32
CA VAL A 199 1.92 -8.75 -11.52
C VAL A 199 0.84 -7.72 -11.83
N LYS A 200 -0.01 -8.00 -12.83
CA LYS A 200 -1.23 -7.21 -13.05
C LYS A 200 -2.21 -7.54 -11.94
N ALA A 201 -2.58 -6.54 -11.13
CA ALA A 201 -3.48 -6.74 -10.01
C ALA A 201 -4.85 -7.30 -10.46
N GLU A 202 -5.32 -6.94 -11.66
CA GLU A 202 -6.56 -7.50 -12.21
C GLU A 202 -6.46 -9.01 -12.47
N MET A 203 -5.30 -9.53 -12.88
CA MET A 203 -5.10 -10.97 -13.10
C MET A 203 -5.03 -11.70 -11.76
N LEU A 204 -4.24 -11.17 -10.81
CA LEU A 204 -4.15 -11.71 -9.45
C LEU A 204 -5.54 -11.82 -8.82
N LEU A 205 -6.35 -10.77 -8.89
CA LEU A 205 -7.66 -10.78 -8.27
C LEU A 205 -8.69 -11.68 -8.97
N ARG A 206 -8.52 -11.98 -10.27
CA ARG A 206 -9.39 -12.95 -10.97
C ARG A 206 -9.03 -14.39 -10.61
N GLU A 207 -7.75 -14.68 -10.40
CA GLU A 207 -7.21 -16.02 -10.12
C GLU A 207 -6.27 -16.01 -8.89
N PRO A 208 -6.80 -15.67 -7.69
CA PRO A 208 -5.97 -15.36 -6.53
C PRO A 208 -5.12 -16.54 -6.06
N GLU A 209 -5.67 -17.75 -5.97
CA GLU A 209 -4.93 -18.94 -5.53
C GLU A 209 -3.70 -19.20 -6.41
N PHE A 210 -3.84 -19.05 -7.74
CA PHE A 210 -2.75 -19.24 -8.68
C PHE A 210 -1.63 -18.20 -8.47
N TYR A 211 -1.98 -16.91 -8.47
CA TYR A 211 -0.97 -15.85 -8.36
C TYR A 211 -0.38 -15.73 -6.95
N LEU A 212 -1.16 -15.98 -5.89
CA LEU A 212 -0.64 -16.01 -4.53
C LEU A 212 0.33 -17.18 -4.34
N GLY A 213 0.03 -18.35 -4.90
CA GLY A 213 0.96 -19.48 -4.92
C GLY A 213 2.30 -19.13 -5.60
N GLN A 214 2.25 -18.47 -6.76
CA GLN A 214 3.47 -18.01 -7.45
C GLN A 214 4.27 -16.97 -6.65
N ILE A 215 3.60 -16.07 -5.95
CA ILE A 215 4.26 -15.08 -5.08
C ILE A 215 4.94 -15.81 -3.91
N CYS A 216 4.28 -16.78 -3.28
CA CYS A 216 4.85 -17.55 -2.18
C CYS A 216 6.05 -18.39 -2.63
N GLU A 217 5.97 -19.04 -3.80
CA GLU A 217 7.09 -19.76 -4.40
C GLU A 217 8.28 -18.84 -4.67
N TRP A 218 8.03 -17.64 -5.20
CA TRP A 218 9.06 -16.63 -5.44
C TRP A 218 9.74 -16.15 -4.16
N LEU A 219 8.98 -15.99 -3.08
CA LEU A 219 9.50 -15.62 -1.76
C LEU A 219 10.18 -16.79 -1.04
N GLY A 220 10.03 -18.02 -1.53
CA GLY A 220 10.58 -19.22 -0.90
C GLY A 220 9.89 -19.59 0.42
N ILE A 221 8.60 -19.25 0.57
CA ILE A 221 7.78 -19.57 1.76
C ILE A 221 6.77 -20.68 1.48
N ARG A 222 5.98 -21.07 2.48
CA ARG A 222 4.96 -22.12 2.35
C ARG A 222 4.01 -21.87 1.18
N THR A 223 3.63 -22.94 0.48
CA THR A 223 2.68 -22.91 -0.65
C THR A 223 1.58 -23.96 -0.49
N ASP A 224 1.44 -24.54 0.70
CA ASP A 224 0.40 -25.51 0.99
C ASP A 224 -0.99 -24.86 1.04
N ALA A 225 -2.03 -25.69 0.88
CA ALA A 225 -3.40 -25.20 0.75
C ALA A 225 -3.89 -24.40 1.97
N GLU A 226 -3.42 -24.73 3.18
CA GLU A 226 -3.77 -23.98 4.39
C GLU A 226 -3.20 -22.55 4.34
N ALA A 227 -1.93 -22.41 3.96
CA ALA A 227 -1.28 -21.12 3.84
C ALA A 227 -1.93 -20.25 2.75
N ILE A 228 -2.27 -20.83 1.60
CA ILE A 228 -2.95 -20.10 0.52
C ILE A 228 -4.39 -19.75 0.90
N GLU A 229 -5.12 -20.64 1.57
CA GLU A 229 -6.47 -20.35 2.06
C GLU A 229 -6.47 -19.19 3.04
N ALA A 230 -5.52 -19.13 3.97
CA ALA A 230 -5.41 -18.01 4.91
C ALA A 230 -5.29 -16.65 4.18
N MET A 231 -4.56 -16.62 3.05
CA MET A 231 -4.41 -15.42 2.22
C MET A 231 -5.71 -14.96 1.54
N LEU A 232 -6.74 -15.81 1.46
CA LEU A 232 -8.05 -15.47 0.90
C LEU A 232 -8.96 -14.72 1.88
N HIS A 233 -8.50 -14.53 3.13
CA HIS A 233 -9.25 -13.90 4.22
C HIS A 233 -8.60 -12.60 4.73
N PRO A 234 -8.40 -11.57 3.88
CA PRO A 234 -7.75 -10.32 4.30
C PRO A 234 -8.50 -9.58 5.42
N GLU A 235 -9.78 -9.87 5.65
CA GLU A 235 -10.56 -9.39 6.79
C GLU A 235 -10.06 -9.88 8.15
N ALA A 236 -9.26 -10.94 8.19
CA ALA A 236 -8.65 -11.45 9.43
C ALA A 236 -7.49 -10.57 9.92
N SER A 237 -6.99 -9.63 9.10
CA SER A 237 -5.96 -8.69 9.53
C SER A 237 -6.48 -7.79 10.66
N PRO A 238 -5.70 -7.55 11.73
CA PRO A 238 -6.05 -6.57 12.77
C PRO A 238 -6.10 -5.13 12.22
N TYR A 239 -5.60 -4.90 11.01
CA TYR A 239 -5.60 -3.60 10.33
C TYR A 239 -6.67 -3.49 9.24
N ALA A 240 -7.51 -4.51 9.05
CA ALA A 240 -8.60 -4.54 8.07
C ALA A 240 -9.92 -3.93 8.60
N CYS A 241 -9.82 -3.01 9.55
CA CYS A 241 -10.96 -2.30 10.13
C CYS A 241 -10.64 -0.81 10.37
N MET A 242 -11.67 -0.01 10.62
CA MET A 242 -11.50 1.37 11.07
C MET A 242 -10.90 1.39 12.48
N GLY A 243 -9.81 2.15 12.67
CA GLY A 243 -9.17 2.33 13.97
C GLY A 243 -9.91 3.34 14.87
N PRO A 244 -9.40 3.56 16.10
CA PRO A 244 -10.00 4.48 17.06
C PRO A 244 -9.83 5.95 16.60
N PRO A 245 -10.56 6.93 17.18
CA PRO A 245 -10.54 8.33 16.76
C PRO A 245 -9.15 8.94 16.57
N SER A 246 -8.19 8.62 17.45
CA SER A 246 -6.81 9.11 17.39
C SER A 246 -5.95 8.49 16.28
N ALA A 247 -6.36 7.35 15.72
CA ALA A 247 -5.68 6.67 14.61
C ALA A 247 -6.70 5.96 13.71
N LYS A 248 -7.63 6.72 13.14
CA LYS A 248 -8.82 6.19 12.47
C LYS A 248 -8.53 5.31 11.24
N PHE A 249 -7.42 5.56 10.55
CA PHE A 249 -7.08 4.90 9.28
C PHE A 249 -5.86 3.99 9.42
N GLY A 250 -4.97 3.98 8.42
CA GLY A 250 -3.89 2.98 8.29
C GLY A 250 -3.98 2.16 7.00
N ASN A 251 -5.08 2.28 6.25
CA ASN A 251 -5.25 1.68 4.93
C ASN A 251 -6.32 2.44 4.13
N ASP A 252 -6.54 2.05 2.87
CA ASP A 252 -7.60 2.56 2.01
C ASP A 252 -8.97 2.52 2.72
N PRO A 253 -9.68 3.65 2.87
CA PRO A 253 -10.97 3.68 3.56
C PRO A 253 -12.03 2.76 2.95
N ASN A 254 -11.96 2.45 1.64
CA ASN A 254 -12.90 1.54 1.02
C ASN A 254 -12.64 0.07 1.42
N PHE A 255 -11.37 -0.28 1.64
CA PHE A 255 -10.99 -1.60 2.16
C PHE A 255 -11.38 -1.72 3.64
N LEU A 256 -11.07 -0.72 4.47
CA LEU A 256 -11.42 -0.74 5.90
C LEU A 256 -12.93 -0.85 6.17
N LYS A 257 -13.78 -0.40 5.23
CA LYS A 257 -15.24 -0.52 5.33
C LYS A 257 -15.78 -1.87 4.85
N ASN A 258 -15.08 -2.52 3.92
CA ASN A 258 -15.50 -3.77 3.30
C ASN A 258 -14.26 -4.65 3.05
N PRO A 259 -13.68 -5.23 4.11
CA PRO A 259 -12.42 -5.97 3.99
C PRO A 259 -12.63 -7.37 3.40
N VAL A 260 -13.82 -7.95 3.59
CA VAL A 260 -14.18 -9.27 3.05
C VAL A 260 -14.19 -9.25 1.53
N ILE A 261 -13.55 -10.26 0.93
CA ILE A 261 -13.48 -10.39 -0.52
C ILE A 261 -14.82 -10.84 -1.10
N ASP A 262 -15.27 -10.13 -2.14
CA ASP A 262 -16.31 -10.59 -3.06
C ASP A 262 -15.66 -11.20 -4.31
N PHE A 263 -15.38 -12.51 -4.27
CA PHE A 263 -14.70 -13.22 -5.35
C PHE A 263 -15.50 -13.20 -6.67
N ASP A 264 -16.83 -13.20 -6.60
CA ASP A 264 -17.70 -13.13 -7.78
C ASP A 264 -17.59 -11.79 -8.50
N ARG A 265 -17.43 -10.70 -7.74
CA ARG A 265 -17.11 -9.38 -8.29
C ARG A 265 -15.71 -9.33 -8.87
N LEU A 266 -14.72 -9.92 -8.20
CA LEU A 266 -13.33 -9.90 -8.66
C LEU A 266 -13.15 -10.65 -9.99
N LYS A 267 -13.78 -11.81 -10.16
CA LYS A 267 -13.83 -12.56 -11.43
C LYS A 267 -14.37 -11.73 -12.59
N LYS A 268 -15.20 -10.72 -12.30
CA LYS A 268 -15.84 -9.83 -13.29
C LYS A 268 -15.10 -8.51 -13.49
N ILE A 269 -13.91 -8.31 -12.88
CA ILE A 269 -13.08 -7.13 -13.15
C ILE A 269 -12.86 -7.04 -14.67
N LYS A 270 -13.08 -5.86 -15.25
CA LYS A 270 -12.85 -5.59 -16.67
C LYS A 270 -11.70 -4.61 -16.84
N GLU A 271 -10.94 -4.83 -17.90
CA GLU A 271 -9.92 -3.92 -18.38
C GLU A 271 -10.52 -3.22 -19.61
N PRO A 272 -10.92 -1.94 -19.51
CA PRO A 272 -11.40 -1.21 -20.67
C PRO A 272 -10.25 -1.02 -21.68
N PRO A 273 -10.55 -0.83 -22.98
CA PRO A 273 -9.52 -0.52 -23.97
C PRO A 273 -8.84 0.80 -23.63
N LEU A 274 -7.54 0.94 -23.94
CA LEU A 274 -6.81 2.19 -23.68
C LEU A 274 -7.39 3.39 -24.45
N GLU A 275 -8.05 3.15 -25.59
CA GLU A 275 -8.76 4.14 -26.40
C GLU A 275 -9.97 4.75 -25.68
N ALA A 276 -10.47 4.12 -24.61
CA ALA A 276 -11.53 4.71 -23.80
C ALA A 276 -11.12 6.03 -23.12
N GLY A 277 -9.81 6.27 -22.98
CA GLY A 277 -9.26 7.53 -22.48
C GLY A 277 -9.56 7.82 -21.01
N ALA A 278 -9.25 9.04 -20.60
CA ALA A 278 -9.46 9.54 -19.25
C ALA A 278 -10.92 9.99 -19.07
N GLU A 279 -11.78 9.11 -18.51
CA GLU A 279 -13.21 9.38 -18.25
C GLU A 279 -13.44 10.71 -17.51
N TRP A 280 -12.56 11.06 -16.56
CA TRP A 280 -12.65 12.30 -15.78
C TRP A 280 -12.23 13.57 -16.53
N ARG A 281 -11.69 13.40 -17.75
CA ARG A 281 -11.41 14.48 -18.71
C ARG A 281 -12.31 14.34 -19.95
N GLY A 282 -13.52 13.79 -19.79
CA GLY A 282 -14.48 13.63 -20.89
C GLY A 282 -14.07 12.61 -21.95
N GLY A 283 -13.20 11.64 -21.61
CA GLY A 283 -12.71 10.64 -22.54
C GLY A 283 -11.52 11.09 -23.40
N GLU A 284 -10.87 12.20 -23.04
CA GLU A 284 -9.61 12.61 -23.67
C GLU A 284 -8.58 11.47 -23.66
N ALA A 285 -7.81 11.33 -24.74
CA ALA A 285 -6.75 10.33 -24.82
C ALA A 285 -5.74 10.50 -23.66
N PHE A 286 -5.25 9.37 -23.17
CA PHE A 286 -4.11 9.33 -22.26
C PHE A 286 -2.87 9.92 -22.95
N TYR A 287 -1.97 10.50 -22.15
CA TYR A 287 -0.65 10.92 -22.60
C TYR A 287 0.10 9.75 -23.25
N LYS A 288 0.92 10.07 -24.25
CA LYS A 288 1.73 9.07 -24.98
C LYS A 288 2.57 8.20 -24.05
N ASP A 289 3.16 8.79 -23.01
CA ASP A 289 3.96 8.08 -22.01
C ASP A 289 3.12 7.12 -21.15
N THR A 290 1.89 7.51 -20.80
CA THR A 290 0.93 6.64 -20.10
C THR A 290 0.59 5.43 -20.96
N LEU A 291 0.25 5.65 -22.24
CA LEU A 291 -0.05 4.58 -23.19
C LEU A 291 1.14 3.64 -23.38
N LYS A 292 2.36 4.19 -23.47
CA LYS A 292 3.60 3.40 -23.59
C LYS A 292 3.78 2.46 -22.41
N LEU A 293 3.70 2.97 -21.17
CA LEU A 293 3.84 2.14 -19.97
C LEU A 293 2.68 1.14 -19.82
N ALA A 294 1.44 1.57 -20.07
CA ALA A 294 0.29 0.68 -19.97
C ALA A 294 0.42 -0.52 -20.93
N ARG A 295 0.86 -0.29 -22.17
CA ARG A 295 1.15 -1.38 -23.13
C ARG A 295 2.31 -2.27 -22.69
N GLN A 296 3.37 -1.69 -22.11
CA GLN A 296 4.47 -2.47 -21.53
C GLN A 296 4.00 -3.35 -20.37
N PHE A 297 2.95 -2.94 -19.64
CA PHE A 297 2.30 -3.73 -18.60
C PHE A 297 1.23 -4.69 -19.13
N GLY A 298 1.04 -4.77 -20.45
CA GLY A 298 0.08 -5.68 -21.07
C GLY A 298 -1.38 -5.21 -21.02
N TYR A 299 -1.63 -3.90 -20.96
CA TYR A 299 -2.94 -3.32 -21.24
C TYR A 299 -3.06 -2.98 -22.74
N ALA A 300 -4.23 -3.23 -23.31
CA ALA A 300 -4.56 -2.97 -24.70
C ALA A 300 -5.66 -1.91 -24.77
#